data_AF-C6H1A9-F1
#
_entry.id   AF-C6H1A9-F1
#
_cell.length_a   1.000
_cell.length_b   1.000
_cell.length_c   1.000
_cell.angle_alpha   90.00
_cell.angle_beta   90.00
_cell.angle_gamma   90.00
#
_symmetry.space_group_name_H-M   'P 1'
#
loop_
_entity.id
_entity.type
_entity.pdbx_description
1 polymer ?
#
loop_
_entity_poly.entity_id
_entity_poly.type
_entity_poly.pdbx_seq_one_letter_code
_entity_poly.pdbx_strand_id
1 'polypeptide(L)' 'KPELSVDINLKALVVASYKFIARIGKHKGGKGGVIVNIASTAGIVSG' A
#
# COMPACT_ATOMS: atom_id res chain seq x y z
N LYS A 1 -18.82 -2.82 10.63
CA LYS A 1 -17.87 -1.70 10.75
C LYS A 1 -17.01 -1.63 9.49
N PRO A 2 -17.60 -1.28 8.34
CA PRO A 2 -16.88 -1.20 7.06
C PRO A 2 -15.73 -0.17 7.10
N GLU A 3 -15.87 0.90 7.89
CA GLU A 3 -14.90 1.99 8.02
C GLU A 3 -13.55 1.48 8.54
N LEU A 4 -13.58 0.63 9.58
CA LEU A 4 -12.37 0.02 10.14
C LEU A 4 -11.66 -0.88 9.11
N SER A 5 -12.44 -1.59 8.28
CA SER A 5 -11.88 -2.46 7.25
C SER A 5 -11.20 -1.65 6.14
N VAL A 6 -11.77 -0.50 5.77
CA VAL A 6 -11.17 0.45 4.82
C VAL A 6 -9.92 1.10 5.41
N ASP A 7 -9.98 1.50 6.68
CA ASP A 7 -8.84 2.14 7.36
C ASP A 7 -7.61 1.22 7.43
N ILE A 8 -7.82 -0.06 7.72
CA ILE A 8 -6.72 -1.03 7.84
C ILE A 8 -6.22 -1.49 6.46
N ASN A 9 -7.13 -1.92 5.57
CA ASN A 9 -6.71 -2.61 4.34
C ASN A 9 -6.37 -1.65 3.19
N LEU A 10 -6.94 -0.45 3.19
CA LEU A 10 -6.71 0.53 2.11
C LEU A 10 -5.88 1.71 2.61
N LYS A 11 -6.37 2.45 3.61
CA LYS A 11 -5.71 3.69 4.07
C LYS A 11 -4.32 3.41 4.62
N ALA A 12 -4.18 2.45 5.53
CA ALA A 12 -2.88 2.11 6.11
C ALA A 12 -1.90 1.56 5.07
N LEU A 13 -2.38 0.74 4.11
CA LEU A 13 -1.56 0.21 3.01
C LEU A 13 -0.97 1.33 2.16
N VAL A 14 -1.79 2.31 1.77
CA VAL A 14 -1.36 3.48 0.97
C VAL A 14 -0.37 4.33 1.77
N VAL A 15 -0.68 4.67 3.02
CA VAL A 15 0.20 5.49 3.87
C VAL A 15 1.55 4.79 4.11
N ALA A 16 1.56 3.49 4.37
CA ALA A 16 2.79 2.72 4.53
C ALA A 16 3.61 2.72 3.25
N SER A 17 2.97 2.49 2.10
CA SER A 17 3.62 2.52 0.78
C SER A 17 4.31 3.86 0.54
N TYR A 18 3.65 4.99 0.81
CA TYR A 18 4.27 6.31 0.67
C TYR A 18 5.47 6.52 1.61
N LYS A 19 5.39 6.05 2.86
CA LYS A 19 6.53 6.11 3.80
C LYS A 19 7.72 5.30 3.30
N PHE A 20 7.49 4.11 2.75
CA PHE A 20 8.55 3.31 2.14
C PHE A 20 9.11 4.00 0.91
N ILE A 21 8.27 4.49 0.00
CA ILE A 21 8.71 5.25 -1.19
C ILE A 21 9.59 6.44 -0.80
N ALA A 22 9.22 7.19 0.24
CA ALA A 22 10.05 8.30 0.74
C ALA A 22 11.42 7.82 1.28
N ARG A 23 11.49 6.60 1.82
CA ARG A 23 12.69 6.01 2.42
C ARG A 23 13.61 5.31 1.43
N ILE A 24 13.05 4.61 0.44
CA ILE A 24 13.79 3.76 -0.52
C ILE A 24 13.82 4.35 -1.94
N GLY A 25 13.00 5.35 -2.23
CA GLY A 25 12.85 5.91 -3.57
C GLY A 25 14.14 6.55 -4.09
N LYS A 26 14.53 6.20 -5.32
CA LYS A 26 15.71 6.77 -5.99
C LYS A 26 15.62 8.29 -6.14
N HIS A 27 14.41 8.83 -6.30
CA HIS A 27 14.13 10.29 -6.33
C HIS A 27 14.38 11.00 -4.97
N LYS A 28 14.68 10.25 -3.91
CA LYS A 28 15.10 10.75 -2.60
C LYS A 28 16.49 10.21 -2.19
N GLY A 29 17.31 9.76 -3.15
CA GLY A 29 18.65 9.21 -2.89
C GLY A 29 18.65 7.79 -2.30
N GLY A 30 17.50 7.12 -2.24
CA GLY A 30 17.39 5.72 -1.84
C GLY A 30 17.89 4.76 -2.92
N LYS A 31 18.14 3.50 -2.55
CA LYS A 31 18.66 2.46 -3.47
C LYS A 31 17.61 1.91 -4.44
N GLY A 32 16.33 2.29 -4.29
CA GLY A 32 15.20 1.60 -4.90
C GLY A 32 14.87 0.30 -4.17
N GLY A 33 13.87 -0.43 -4.67
CA GLY A 33 13.41 -1.70 -4.13
C GLY A 33 12.02 -2.04 -4.63
N VAL A 34 11.45 -3.13 -4.12
CA VAL A 34 10.10 -3.60 -4.46
C VAL A 34 9.23 -3.57 -3.21
N ILE A 35 8.01 -3.05 -3.35
CA ILE A 35 6.95 -3.12 -2.33
C ILE A 35 5.94 -4.15 -2.84
N VAL A 36 5.65 -5.18 -2.04
CA VAL A 36 4.65 -6.21 -2.36
C VAL A 36 3.44 -6.00 -1.44
N ASN A 37 2.29 -5.68 -2.04
CA ASN A 37 1.04 -5.53 -1.31
C ASN A 37 0.24 -6.82 -1.39
N ILE A 38 -0.25 -7.30 -0.23
CA ILE A 38 -1.14 -8.46 -0.17
C ILE A 38 -2.58 -7.98 -0.27
N ALA A 39 -3.27 -8.41 -1.32
CA ALA A 39 -4.67 -8.13 -1.56
C ALA A 39 -5.50 -9.43 -1.53
N SER A 40 -6.73 -9.38 -2.03
CA SER A 40 -7.64 -10.53 -2.10
C SER A 40 -8.27 -10.64 -3.49
N THR A 41 -8.56 -11.87 -3.92
CA THR A 41 -9.32 -12.14 -5.15
C THR A 41 -10.74 -11.56 -5.08
N ALA A 42 -11.28 -11.33 -3.88
CA ALA A 42 -12.53 -10.62 -3.69
C ALA A 42 -12.52 -9.20 -4.29
N GLY A 43 -11.35 -8.57 -4.43
CA GLY A 43 -11.21 -7.25 -5.08
C GLY A 43 -11.17 -7.29 -6.61
N ILE A 44 -11.11 -8.48 -7.22
CA ILE A 44 -11.16 -8.67 -8.68
C ILE A 44 -12.61 -8.78 -9.16
N VAL A 45 -13.51 -9.23 -8.28
CA VAL A 45 -14.91 -9.43 -8.62
C VAL A 45 -15.56 -8.06 -8.80
N SER A 46 -15.75 -7.66 -10.06
CA SER A 46 -16.60 -6.52 -10.41
C SER A 46 -18.06 -6.93 -10.21
N GLY A 47 -18.82 -6.11 -9.48
CA GLY A 47 -20.28 -6.18 -9.45
C GLY A 47 -20.89 -5.76 -10.79
#